data_AF-A0A1G9Q485-F1
#
_entry.id   AF-A0A1G9Q485-F1
#
_cell.length_a   1.000
_cell.length_b   1.000
_cell.length_c   1.000
_cell.angle_alpha   90.00
_cell.angle_beta   90.00
_cell.angle_gamma   90.00
#
_symmetry.space_group_name_H-M   'P 1'
#
loop_
_entity.id
_entity.type
_entity.pdbx_description
1 polymer ?
#
loop_
_entity_poly.entity_id
_entity_poly.type
_entity_poly.pdbx_seq_one_letter_code
_entity_poly.pdbx_strand_id
1 'polypeptide(L)'
;MHAFYTSLYLQSSNFTSASFHLPIEDHVNALHKEIKQFHIPHQQESYRCPECKDEADLLGISYVLEGSRLGGAVIRKMIRKQAWYHTDLDFFYLQGSSETLGAGWRNFLEVLENTTLTAEQEIRLQMAAINTFLCLEHLMNHLRKSAMVPVPVPNKAS
;
A
#
# COMPACT_ATOMS: atom_id res chain seq x y z
N MET A 1 1.44 6.34 -0.57
CA MET A 1 1.25 4.96 -1.07
C MET A 1 1.47 4.82 -2.57
N HIS A 2 0.97 5.72 -3.44
CA HIS A 2 1.12 5.61 -4.90
C HIS A 2 2.57 5.43 -5.39
N ALA A 3 3.50 6.28 -4.94
CA ALA A 3 4.92 6.15 -5.25
C ALA A 3 5.53 4.82 -4.77
N PHE A 4 5.09 4.33 -3.60
CA PHE A 4 5.53 3.06 -3.03
C PHE A 4 5.19 1.87 -3.93
N TYR A 5 3.91 1.74 -4.33
CA TYR A 5 3.46 0.66 -5.22
C TYR A 5 4.04 0.79 -6.62
N THR A 6 4.18 2.01 -7.15
CA THR A 6 4.82 2.24 -8.46
C THR A 6 6.28 1.78 -8.44
N SER A 7 7.01 2.10 -7.37
CA SER A 7 8.40 1.64 -7.19
C SER A 7 8.48 0.12 -7.06
N LEU A 8 7.53 -0.53 -6.37
CA LEU A 8 7.50 -1.98 -6.25
C LEU A 8 7.18 -2.66 -7.59
N TYR A 9 6.21 -2.14 -8.34
CA TYR A 9 5.85 -2.62 -9.68
C TYR A 9 7.06 -2.62 -10.62
N LEU A 10 7.82 -1.53 -10.66
CA LEU A 10 9.01 -1.40 -11.50
C LEU A 10 10.15 -2.36 -11.09
N GLN A 11 10.26 -2.70 -9.81
CA GLN A 11 11.28 -3.63 -9.32
C GLN A 11 10.86 -5.10 -9.52
N SER A 12 9.56 -5.40 -9.41
CA SER A 12 9.03 -6.78 -9.44
C SER A 12 8.75 -7.32 -10.83
N SER A 13 8.82 -6.49 -11.88
CA SER A 13 8.46 -6.86 -13.26
C SER A 13 9.26 -8.04 -13.83
N ASN A 14 10.39 -8.41 -13.22
CA ASN A 14 11.27 -9.50 -13.66
C ASN A 14 11.22 -10.75 -12.77
N PHE A 15 10.46 -10.74 -11.66
CA PHE A 15 10.54 -11.77 -10.61
C PHE A 15 9.20 -12.44 -10.29
N THR A 16 8.17 -12.19 -11.09
CA THR A 16 6.86 -12.81 -10.89
C THR A 16 6.92 -14.27 -11.34
N SER A 17 6.82 -15.20 -10.38
CA SER A 17 6.56 -16.60 -10.67
C SER A 17 5.09 -16.79 -11.07
N ALA A 18 4.80 -17.83 -11.84
CA ALA A 18 3.43 -18.16 -12.26
C ALA A 18 2.50 -18.49 -11.07
N SER A 19 3.06 -18.74 -9.88
CA SER A 19 2.36 -19.22 -8.69
C SER A 19 1.72 -18.09 -7.88
N PHE A 20 2.17 -16.85 -8.04
CA PHE A 20 1.65 -15.73 -7.26
C PHE A 20 1.64 -14.41 -8.04
N HIS A 21 0.44 -13.92 -8.31
CA HIS A 21 0.23 -12.60 -8.89
C HIS A 21 -0.27 -11.65 -7.81
N LEU A 22 0.58 -10.71 -7.41
CA LEU A 22 0.12 -9.61 -6.58
C LEU A 22 -0.75 -8.68 -7.42
N PRO A 23 -1.88 -8.20 -6.88
CA PRO A 23 -2.70 -7.18 -7.53
C PRO A 23 -2.05 -5.78 -7.41
N ILE A 24 -0.71 -5.67 -7.59
CA ILE A 24 0.02 -4.39 -7.54
C ILE A 24 -0.56 -3.41 -8.56
N GLU A 25 -0.83 -3.89 -9.78
CA GLU A 25 -1.39 -3.04 -10.83
C GLU A 25 -2.78 -2.52 -10.46
N ASP A 26 -3.64 -3.36 -9.88
CA ASP A 26 -4.94 -2.95 -9.38
C ASP A 26 -4.83 -1.90 -8.28
N HIS A 27 -3.87 -2.05 -7.36
CA HIS A 27 -3.60 -1.07 -6.30
C HIS A 27 -3.13 0.26 -6.87
N VAL A 28 -2.20 0.25 -7.83
CA VAL A 28 -1.73 1.46 -8.53
C VAL A 28 -2.89 2.15 -9.26
N ASN A 29 -3.74 1.39 -9.94
CA ASN A 29 -4.91 1.89 -10.66
C ASN A 29 -5.95 2.49 -9.72
N ALA A 30 -6.21 1.85 -8.57
CA ALA A 30 -7.09 2.39 -7.54
C ALA A 30 -6.58 3.73 -6.98
N LEU A 31 -5.27 3.81 -6.68
CA LEU A 31 -4.62 5.03 -6.21
C LEU A 31 -4.64 6.15 -7.27
N HIS A 32 -4.45 5.81 -8.55
CA HIS A 32 -4.60 6.78 -9.65
C HIS A 32 -6.01 7.37 -9.73
N LYS A 33 -7.05 6.55 -9.52
CA LYS A 33 -8.45 7.03 -9.49
C LYS A 33 -8.67 7.98 -8.32
N GLU A 34 -8.18 7.65 -7.13
CA GLU A 34 -8.28 8.51 -5.95
C GLU A 34 -7.57 9.86 -6.16
N ILE A 35 -6.31 9.85 -6.62
CA ILE A 35 -5.54 11.08 -6.87
C ILE A 35 -6.29 12.03 -7.80
N LYS A 36 -6.90 11.49 -8.88
CA LYS A 36 -7.75 12.26 -9.80
C LYS A 36 -8.99 12.83 -9.12
N GLN A 37 -9.73 12.00 -8.38
CA GLN A 37 -10.96 12.41 -7.68
C GLN A 37 -10.70 13.52 -6.65
N PHE A 38 -9.63 13.37 -5.85
CA PHE A 38 -9.28 14.33 -4.81
C PHE A 38 -8.50 15.55 -5.33
N HIS A 39 -8.25 15.63 -6.63
CA HIS A 39 -7.46 16.70 -7.26
C HIS A 39 -6.11 16.92 -6.57
N ILE A 40 -5.50 15.83 -6.07
CA ILE A 40 -4.21 15.90 -5.38
C ILE A 40 -3.17 16.30 -6.42
N PRO A 41 -2.47 17.44 -6.25
CA PRO A 41 -1.46 17.85 -7.20
C PRO A 41 -0.38 16.77 -7.28
N HIS A 42 0.04 16.45 -8.51
CA HIS A 42 1.10 15.48 -8.69
C HIS A 42 2.42 16.07 -8.18
N GLN A 43 2.72 15.83 -6.91
CA GLN A 43 4.03 16.05 -6.34
C GLN A 43 4.85 14.78 -6.55
N GLN A 44 6.04 14.96 -7.10
CA GLN A 44 6.99 13.87 -7.32
C GLN A 44 7.65 13.55 -5.99
N GLU A 45 6.92 12.89 -5.09
CA GLU A 45 7.50 12.42 -3.84
C GLU A 45 8.42 11.24 -4.09
N SER A 46 9.61 11.27 -3.48
CA SER A 46 10.66 10.27 -3.67
C SER A 46 10.56 9.08 -2.71
N TYR A 47 9.36 8.76 -2.20
CA TYR A 47 9.19 7.63 -1.30
C TYR A 47 9.19 6.33 -2.09
N ARG A 48 10.31 5.61 -1.97
CA ARG A 48 10.52 4.33 -2.62
C ARG A 48 10.24 3.19 -1.65
N CYS A 49 9.64 2.14 -2.19
CA CYS A 49 9.63 0.84 -1.54
C CYS A 49 11.08 0.40 -1.25
N PRO A 50 11.32 -0.40 -0.19
CA PRO A 50 12.59 -1.11 -0.04
C PRO A 50 13.01 -1.82 -1.33
N GLU A 51 14.31 -2.05 -1.45
CA GLU A 51 14.89 -2.75 -2.60
C GLU A 51 14.30 -4.17 -2.68
N CYS A 52 13.82 -4.54 -3.86
CA CYS A 52 13.26 -5.87 -4.16
C CYS A 52 14.13 -6.54 -5.23
N LYS A 53 14.96 -7.51 -4.83
CA LYS A 53 15.96 -8.15 -5.72
C LYS A 53 15.51 -9.48 -6.28
N ASP A 54 14.65 -10.18 -5.55
CA ASP A 54 14.19 -11.50 -5.91
C ASP A 54 12.76 -11.77 -5.37
N GLU A 55 12.30 -12.99 -5.60
CA GLU A 55 10.98 -13.45 -5.17
C GLU A 55 10.84 -13.48 -3.63
N ALA A 56 11.91 -13.75 -2.89
CA ALA A 56 11.86 -13.78 -1.43
C ALA A 56 11.63 -12.37 -0.86
N ASP A 57 12.33 -11.37 -1.40
CA ASP A 57 12.09 -9.97 -1.05
C ASP A 57 10.65 -9.56 -1.38
N LEU A 58 10.16 -9.95 -2.56
CA LEU A 58 8.81 -9.63 -3.01
C LEU A 58 7.76 -10.23 -2.07
N LEU A 59 7.90 -11.48 -1.67
CA LEU A 59 7.01 -12.14 -0.70
C LEU A 59 7.01 -11.42 0.65
N GLY A 60 8.17 -10.97 1.12
CA GLY A 60 8.30 -10.24 2.38
C GLY A 60 7.62 -8.87 2.34
N ILE A 61 7.84 -8.10 1.26
CA ILE A 61 7.16 -6.82 1.04
C ILE A 61 5.65 -7.04 0.94
N SER A 62 5.23 -8.06 0.20
CA SER A 62 3.83 -8.43 -0.02
C SER A 62 3.10 -8.80 1.27
N TYR A 63 3.76 -9.55 2.15
CA TYR A 63 3.21 -9.91 3.46
C TYR A 63 2.73 -8.67 4.22
N VAL A 64 3.54 -7.61 4.21
CA VAL A 64 3.18 -6.35 4.89
C VAL A 64 2.07 -5.62 4.16
N LEU A 65 2.18 -5.48 2.84
CA LEU A 65 1.21 -4.72 2.05
C LEU A 65 -0.17 -5.37 2.04
N GLU A 66 -0.28 -6.66 1.71
CA GLU A 66 -1.54 -7.39 1.67
C GLU A 66 -2.14 -7.55 3.07
N GLY A 67 -1.32 -7.81 4.09
CA GLY A 67 -1.78 -7.84 5.48
C GLY A 67 -2.36 -6.50 5.93
N SER A 68 -1.76 -5.37 5.51
CA SER A 68 -2.24 -4.03 5.85
C SER A 68 -3.62 -3.69 5.26
N ARG A 69 -4.02 -4.35 4.16
CA ARG A 69 -5.33 -4.10 3.51
C ARG A 69 -6.50 -4.48 4.42
N LEU A 70 -6.33 -5.49 5.28
CA LEU A 70 -7.34 -5.88 6.27
C LEU A 70 -7.65 -4.71 7.22
N GLY A 71 -6.62 -4.00 7.69
CA GLY A 71 -6.77 -2.78 8.48
C GLY A 71 -7.34 -1.61 7.66
N GLY A 72 -6.99 -1.51 6.38
CA GLY A 72 -7.53 -0.51 5.46
C GLY A 72 -9.06 -0.51 5.37
N ALA A 73 -9.70 -1.68 5.38
CA ALA A 73 -11.16 -1.79 5.38
C ALA A 73 -11.79 -1.21 6.67
N VAL A 74 -11.12 -1.38 7.82
CA VAL A 74 -11.55 -0.77 9.09
C VAL A 74 -11.42 0.75 9.02
N ILE A 75 -10.29 1.26 8.51
CA ILE A 75 -10.07 2.70 8.31
C ILE A 75 -11.15 3.29 7.41
N ARG A 76 -11.46 2.65 6.28
CA ARG A 76 -12.52 3.11 5.36
C ARG A 76 -13.89 3.17 6.04
N LYS A 77 -14.23 2.16 6.85
CA LYS A 77 -15.47 2.16 7.64
C LYS A 77 -15.50 3.30 8.65
N MET A 78 -14.37 3.65 9.25
CA MET A 78 -14.26 4.77 10.19
C MET A 78 -14.37 6.14 9.51
N ILE A 79 -13.73 6.32 8.33
CA ILE A 79 -13.83 7.54 7.55
C ILE A 79 -15.27 7.81 7.12
N ARG A 80 -15.99 6.79 6.64
CA ARG A 80 -17.39 6.91 6.19
C ARG A 80 -18.37 7.30 7.30
N LYS A 81 -17.98 7.18 8.57
CA LYS A 81 -18.78 7.61 9.73
C LYS A 81 -18.52 9.06 10.15
N GLN A 82 -17.54 9.73 9.55
CA GLN A 82 -17.21 11.10 9.92
C GLN A 82 -18.23 12.07 9.35
N ALA A 83 -18.57 13.11 10.12
CA ALA A 83 -19.57 14.10 9.72
C ALA A 83 -19.17 14.93 8.47
N TRP A 84 -17.88 15.05 8.20
CA TRP A 84 -17.33 15.74 7.03
C TRP A 84 -17.27 14.87 5.77
N TYR A 85 -17.55 13.56 5.88
CA TYR A 85 -17.48 12.67 4.73
C TYR A 85 -18.66 12.90 3.78
N HIS A 86 -18.36 13.17 2.51
CA HIS A 86 -19.34 13.34 1.45
C HIS A 86 -19.45 12.04 0.62
N THR A 87 -20.66 11.65 0.25
CA THR A 87 -20.94 10.36 -0.41
C THR A 87 -20.50 10.28 -1.87
N ASP A 88 -20.10 11.40 -2.46
CA ASP A 88 -19.52 11.52 -3.80
C ASP A 88 -18.00 11.22 -3.84
N LEU A 89 -17.36 11.09 -2.68
CA LEU A 89 -15.95 10.74 -2.55
C LEU A 89 -15.80 9.25 -2.23
N ASP A 90 -15.10 8.50 -3.06
CA ASP A 90 -14.70 7.13 -2.77
C ASP A 90 -13.21 6.99 -2.43
N PHE A 91 -12.93 5.99 -1.60
CA PHE A 91 -11.59 5.52 -1.29
C PHE A 91 -11.39 4.16 -1.98
N PHE A 92 -11.05 4.19 -3.27
CA PHE A 92 -10.83 3.01 -4.13
C PHE A 92 -9.70 2.10 -3.63
N TYR A 93 -8.60 2.66 -3.12
CA TYR A 93 -7.45 1.87 -2.64
C TYR A 93 -7.81 1.08 -1.38
N LEU A 94 -8.58 1.69 -0.48
CA LEU A 94 -9.08 1.07 0.74
C LEU A 94 -10.33 0.20 0.52
N GLN A 95 -10.78 0.05 -0.73
CA GLN A 95 -11.97 -0.72 -1.07
C GLN A 95 -11.73 -2.22 -0.91
N GLY A 96 -12.80 -2.93 -0.55
CA GLY A 96 -12.83 -4.37 -0.30
C GLY A 96 -13.73 -4.67 0.89
N SER A 97 -14.50 -5.75 0.80
CA SER A 97 -15.22 -6.27 1.97
C SER A 97 -14.24 -7.04 2.86
N SER A 98 -14.53 -7.15 4.15
CA SER A 98 -13.72 -7.96 5.07
C SER A 98 -13.64 -9.43 4.61
N GLU A 99 -14.68 -9.94 3.97
CA GLU A 99 -14.73 -11.30 3.44
C GLU A 99 -13.79 -11.48 2.23
N THR A 100 -13.90 -10.59 1.24
CA THR A 100 -13.04 -10.64 0.03
C THR A 100 -11.57 -10.40 0.35
N LEU A 101 -11.28 -9.44 1.25
CA LEU A 101 -9.92 -9.17 1.69
C LEU A 101 -9.37 -10.33 2.53
N GLY A 102 -10.20 -10.91 3.41
CA GLY A 102 -9.83 -12.09 4.19
C GLY A 102 -9.59 -13.33 3.33
N ALA A 103 -10.31 -13.50 2.23
CA ALA A 103 -10.03 -14.55 1.24
C ALA A 103 -8.69 -14.32 0.53
N GLY A 104 -8.44 -13.09 0.04
CA GLY A 104 -7.17 -12.73 -0.59
C GLY A 104 -5.97 -12.94 0.33
N TRP A 105 -6.08 -12.54 1.60
CA TRP A 105 -5.04 -12.76 2.60
C TRP A 105 -4.76 -14.24 2.86
N ARG A 106 -5.80 -15.07 2.99
CA ARG A 106 -5.63 -16.53 3.17
C ARG A 106 -4.96 -17.17 1.95
N ASN A 107 -5.37 -16.78 0.75
CA ASN A 107 -4.74 -17.26 -0.49
C ASN A 107 -3.25 -16.88 -0.54
N PHE A 108 -2.90 -15.66 -0.12
CA PHE A 108 -1.49 -15.27 -0.02
C PHE A 108 -0.72 -16.11 1.00
N LEU A 109 -1.29 -16.37 2.19
CA LEU A 109 -0.66 -17.22 3.19
C LEU A 109 -0.45 -18.65 2.68
N GLU A 110 -1.42 -19.20 1.95
CA GLU A 110 -1.29 -20.53 1.33
C GLU A 110 -0.16 -20.57 0.29
N VAL A 111 -0.01 -19.54 -0.53
CA VAL A 111 1.14 -19.41 -1.44
C VAL A 111 2.45 -19.36 -0.66
N LEU A 112 2.51 -18.55 0.39
CA LEU A 112 3.71 -18.39 1.21
C LEU A 112 4.11 -19.71 1.87
N GLU A 113 3.16 -20.44 2.45
CA GLU A 113 3.37 -21.75 3.09
C GLU A 113 3.83 -22.83 2.11
N ASN A 114 3.34 -22.80 0.86
CA ASN A 114 3.71 -23.75 -0.18
C ASN A 114 4.98 -23.36 -0.95
N THR A 115 5.55 -22.19 -0.71
CA THR A 115 6.76 -21.73 -1.40
C THR A 115 7.99 -22.33 -0.72
N THR A 116 8.79 -23.10 -1.46
CA THR A 116 10.05 -23.65 -0.95
C THR A 116 11.14 -22.59 -1.00
N LEU A 117 11.63 -22.16 0.15
CA LEU A 117 12.71 -21.18 0.30
C LEU A 117 13.95 -21.85 0.91
N THR A 118 15.15 -21.43 0.49
CA THR A 118 16.36 -21.73 1.25
C THR A 118 16.40 -20.91 2.53
N ALA A 119 17.25 -21.30 3.50
CA ALA A 119 17.44 -20.54 4.73
C ALA A 119 17.84 -19.07 4.45
N GLU A 120 18.67 -18.82 3.43
CA GLU A 120 19.07 -17.47 3.03
C GLU A 120 17.89 -16.68 2.43
N GLN A 121 16.98 -17.34 1.71
CA GLN A 121 15.78 -16.72 1.17
C GLN A 121 14.77 -16.40 2.28
N GLU A 122 14.60 -17.27 3.26
CA GLU A 122 13.75 -16.98 4.43
C GLU A 122 14.24 -15.75 5.21
N ILE A 123 15.56 -15.63 5.40
CA ILE A 123 16.17 -14.45 6.03
C ILE A 123 15.88 -13.20 5.20
N ARG A 124 16.04 -13.26 3.88
CA ARG A 124 15.75 -12.12 2.99
C ARG A 124 14.29 -11.71 3.05
N LEU A 125 13.37 -12.66 3.00
CA LEU A 125 11.93 -12.41 3.14
C LEU A 125 11.61 -11.67 4.44
N GLN A 126 12.13 -12.16 5.57
CA GLN A 126 11.93 -11.52 6.88
C GLN A 126 12.52 -10.10 6.90
N MET A 127 13.73 -9.93 6.39
CA MET A 127 14.38 -8.61 6.29
C MET A 127 13.58 -7.64 5.41
N ALA A 128 13.06 -8.12 4.28
CA ALA A 128 12.23 -7.31 3.38
C ALA A 128 10.92 -6.87 4.04
N ALA A 129 10.26 -7.75 4.80
CA ALA A 129 9.09 -7.40 5.59
C ALA A 129 9.42 -6.35 6.67
N ILE A 130 10.50 -6.54 7.44
CA ILE A 130 10.97 -5.59 8.45
C ILE A 130 11.27 -4.23 7.82
N ASN A 131 12.03 -4.20 6.74
CA ASN A 131 12.38 -2.97 6.03
C ASN A 131 11.15 -2.26 5.47
N THR A 132 10.12 -3.02 5.06
CA THR A 132 8.84 -2.46 4.60
C THR A 132 8.11 -1.77 5.74
N PHE A 133 8.02 -2.37 6.93
CA PHE A 133 7.46 -1.71 8.10
C PHE A 133 8.22 -0.42 8.45
N LEU A 134 9.55 -0.46 8.51
CA LEU A 134 10.38 0.70 8.80
C LEU A 134 10.21 1.82 7.77
N CYS A 135 10.12 1.47 6.49
CA CYS A 135 9.89 2.44 5.42
C CYS A 135 8.52 3.13 5.57
N LEU A 136 7.46 2.37 5.86
CA LEU A 136 6.13 2.91 6.11
C LEU A 136 6.08 3.77 7.37
N GLU A 137 6.76 3.39 8.44
CA GLU A 137 6.88 4.20 9.65
C GLU A 137 7.57 5.54 9.37
N HIS A 138 8.69 5.53 8.64
CA HIS A 138 9.38 6.76 8.25
C HIS A 138 8.49 7.67 7.40
N LEU A 139 7.76 7.10 6.44
CA LEU A 139 6.79 7.83 5.62
C LEU A 139 5.71 8.49 6.51
N MET A 140 5.09 7.73 7.41
CA MET A 140 4.05 8.26 8.31
C MET A 140 4.60 9.38 9.22
N ASN A 141 5.81 9.21 9.73
CA ASN A 141 6.48 10.22 10.55
C ASN A 141 6.80 11.49 9.75
N HIS A 142 7.21 11.36 8.49
CA HIS A 142 7.41 12.51 7.62
C HIS A 142 6.09 13.23 7.33
N LEU A 143 5.06 12.51 6.88
CA LEU A 143 3.74 13.07 6.59
C LEU A 143 3.15 13.81 7.79
N ARG A 144 3.31 13.26 9.00
CA ARG A 144 2.91 13.90 10.25
C ARG A 144 3.61 15.25 10.48
N LYS A 145 4.93 15.33 10.23
CA LYS A 145 5.69 16.58 10.36
C LYS A 145 5.24 17.61 9.31
N SER A 146 5.02 17.19 8.07
CA SER A 146 4.60 18.05 6.97
C SER A 146 3.17 18.58 7.12
N ALA A 147 2.25 17.78 7.70
CA ALA A 147 0.86 18.17 7.95
C ALA A 147 0.68 19.18 9.11
N MET A 148 1.73 19.49 9.87
CA MET A 148 1.71 20.54 10.90
C MET A 148 1.88 21.97 10.33
N VAL A 149 2.00 22.12 9.00
CA VAL A 149 1.94 23.42 8.31
C VAL A 149 0.49 23.68 7.91
N PRO A 150 -0.18 24.74 8.42
CA PRO A 150 -1.59 24.99 8.11
C PRO A 150 -1.80 25.29 6.62
N VAL A 151 -2.76 24.62 6.00
CA VAL A 151 -3.26 24.96 4.67
C VAL A 151 -3.94 26.33 4.75
N PRO A 152 -3.56 27.34 3.95
CA PRO A 152 -4.22 28.63 3.96
C PRO A 152 -5.69 28.45 3.59
N VAL A 153 -6.59 28.84 4.49
CA VAL A 153 -8.02 28.89 4.18
C VAL A 153 -8.22 30.03 3.17
N PRO A 154 -8.81 29.80 1.99
CA PRO A 154 -9.09 30.88 1.06
C PRO A 154 -9.99 31.92 1.73
N ASN A 155 -9.52 33.15 1.76
CA ASN A 155 -10.20 34.28 2.37
C ASN A 155 -11.57 34.45 1.70
N LYS A 156 -12.66 34.38 2.48
CA LYS A 156 -13.98 34.75 1.94
C LYS A 156 -13.89 36.23 1.60
N ALA A 157 -13.96 36.56 0.31
CA ALA A 157 -14.10 37.93 -0.14
C ALA A 157 -15.40 38.49 0.46
N SER A 158 -15.24 39.49 1.33
CA SER A 158 -16.32 40.33 1.85
C SER A 158 -16.61 41.47 0.88
#